data_AF-M2LVP4-F1
#
_entry.id   AF-M2LVP4-F1
#
_cell.length_a   1.000
_cell.length_b   1.000
_cell.length_c   1.000
_cell.angle_alpha   90.00
_cell.angle_beta   90.00
_cell.angle_gamma   90.00
#
_symmetry.space_group_name_H-M   'P 1'
#
loop_
_entity.id
_entity.type
_entity.pdbx_description
1 polymer ?
#
loop_
_entity_poly.entity_id
_entity_poly.type
_entity_poly.pdbx_seq_one_letter_code
_entity_poly.pdbx_strand_id
1 'polypeptide(L)'
;MMMFPRSWALEKEGKKGDIADPFLSSSRRLMRLAARRYGVELRPVSPLGDGKEGEGAFSLAIAYGFADLDRVLSIEAPGLLLDATPMDAVLAFTKPAPFAMLQGSERRDGVHSTDLLLLQPSALSTTELNAKLASNSGFGDSQLPTTFSNSVLIAATTEDHTLVRSIGALHDAEHGFNATAYLSDISYIRFSDPKLPGPEYDVPWPQKVAARPKNKDADWTWTKLYGQFAQRRMEVCGLDLETYRAE
;
A
#
# COMPACT_ATOMS: atom_id res chain seq x y z
N MET A 1 -10.45 -3.20 7.23
CA MET A 1 -10.22 -4.66 7.08
C MET A 1 -8.76 -4.90 6.72
N MET A 2 -8.16 -5.99 7.18
CA MET A 2 -6.82 -6.45 6.77
C MET A 2 -6.88 -7.93 6.38
N MET A 3 -6.38 -8.26 5.20
CA MET A 3 -6.28 -9.64 4.73
C MET A 3 -4.95 -10.24 5.21
N PHE A 4 -4.96 -11.52 5.60
CA PHE A 4 -3.74 -12.23 5.97
C PHE A 4 -3.81 -13.72 5.58
N PRO A 5 -2.67 -14.40 5.36
CA PRO A 5 -2.67 -15.82 5.01
C PRO A 5 -3.37 -16.67 6.06
N ARG A 6 -4.32 -17.53 5.64
CA ARG A 6 -5.06 -18.43 6.55
C ARG A 6 -4.13 -19.36 7.34
N SER A 7 -3.01 -19.78 6.76
CA SER A 7 -1.99 -20.60 7.43
C SER A 7 -1.46 -19.94 8.71
N TRP A 8 -1.38 -18.60 8.75
CA TRP A 8 -0.90 -17.87 9.92
C TRP A 8 -1.86 -17.95 11.11
N ALA A 9 -3.13 -18.30 10.90
CA ALA A 9 -4.07 -18.56 12.00
C ALA A 9 -4.03 -20.01 12.49
N LEU A 10 -3.59 -20.95 11.65
CA LEU A 10 -3.66 -22.39 11.90
C LEU A 10 -2.40 -22.95 12.57
N GLU A 11 -1.25 -22.32 12.35
CA GLU A 11 -0.02 -22.69 13.04
C GLU A 11 -0.16 -22.45 14.55
N LYS A 12 -0.46 -23.54 15.27
CA LYS A 12 -0.33 -23.62 16.71
C LYS A 12 1.09 -23.21 17.08
N GLU A 13 1.22 -22.35 18.11
CA GLU A 13 2.48 -22.11 18.80
C GLU A 13 3.23 -23.44 18.94
N GLY A 14 4.42 -23.47 18.36
CA GLY A 14 5.06 -24.69 17.87
C GLY A 14 4.97 -25.88 18.83
N LYS A 15 4.83 -27.07 18.25
CA LYS A 15 5.28 -28.28 18.93
C LYS A 15 6.73 -28.04 19.37
N LYS A 16 7.06 -28.34 20.63
CA LYS A 16 8.40 -28.29 21.22
C LYS A 16 9.45 -28.74 20.19
N GLY A 17 10.16 -27.79 19.55
CA GLY A 17 11.22 -28.09 18.58
C GLY A 17 11.24 -27.23 17.31
N ASP A 18 10.11 -26.67 16.87
CA ASP A 18 10.10 -25.81 15.69
C ASP A 18 10.53 -24.38 16.05
N ILE A 19 11.56 -23.88 15.39
CA ILE A 19 11.97 -22.47 15.45
C ILE A 19 10.85 -21.67 14.82
N ALA A 20 9.95 -21.12 15.64
CA ALA A 20 8.92 -20.21 15.18
C ALA A 20 9.60 -19.01 14.49
N ASP A 21 9.21 -18.73 13.24
CA ASP A 21 9.69 -17.57 12.49
C ASP A 21 9.45 -16.29 13.32
N PRO A 22 10.51 -15.57 13.75
CA PRO A 22 10.38 -14.36 14.55
C PRO A 22 9.57 -13.26 13.87
N PHE A 23 9.60 -13.20 12.54
CA PHE A 23 8.83 -12.22 11.77
C PHE A 23 7.33 -12.53 11.84
N LEU A 24 6.96 -13.80 11.71
CA LEU A 24 5.57 -14.24 11.80
C LEU A 24 4.96 -13.99 13.19
N SER A 25 5.72 -14.25 14.25
CA SER A 25 5.29 -13.95 15.63
C SER A 25 5.02 -12.45 15.82
N SER A 26 5.92 -11.61 15.31
CA SER A 26 5.79 -10.15 15.34
C SER A 26 4.56 -9.68 14.54
N SER A 27 4.38 -10.17 13.31
CA SER A 27 3.23 -9.88 12.47
C SER A 27 1.91 -10.26 13.14
N ARG A 28 1.80 -11.44 13.76
CA ARG A 28 0.61 -11.87 14.52
C ARG A 28 0.31 -10.92 15.67
N ARG A 29 1.34 -10.51 16.42
CA ARG A 29 1.18 -9.55 17.52
C ARG A 29 0.64 -8.21 17.00
N LEU A 30 1.20 -7.69 15.90
CA LEU A 30 0.77 -6.43 15.29
C LEU A 30 -0.66 -6.50 14.76
N MET A 31 -1.05 -7.59 14.09
CA MET A 31 -2.43 -7.77 13.62
C MET A 31 -3.42 -7.79 14.80
N ARG A 32 -3.11 -8.50 15.89
CA ARG A 32 -3.94 -8.50 17.10
C ARG A 32 -4.04 -7.11 17.72
N LEU A 33 -2.94 -6.36 17.74
CA LEU A 33 -2.94 -4.98 18.20
C LEU A 33 -3.84 -4.10 17.30
N ALA A 34 -3.75 -4.26 15.98
CA ALA A 34 -4.57 -3.53 15.02
C ALA A 34 -6.07 -3.78 15.23
N ALA A 35 -6.45 -5.04 15.42
CA ALA A 35 -7.83 -5.42 15.72
C ALA A 35 -8.32 -4.82 17.05
N ARG A 36 -7.50 -4.91 18.11
CA ARG A 36 -7.90 -4.44 19.46
C ARG A 36 -7.92 -2.92 19.61
N ARG A 37 -6.93 -2.23 19.04
CA ARG A 37 -6.73 -0.79 19.24
C ARG A 37 -7.47 0.06 18.21
N TYR A 38 -7.55 -0.42 16.97
CA TYR A 38 -8.09 0.34 15.84
C TYR A 38 -9.34 -0.32 15.23
N GLY A 39 -9.87 -1.39 15.83
CA GLY A 39 -11.07 -2.06 15.35
C GLY A 39 -10.92 -2.70 13.97
N VAL A 40 -9.68 -3.00 13.54
CA VAL A 40 -9.42 -3.61 12.23
C VAL A 40 -9.96 -5.04 12.20
N GLU A 41 -10.91 -5.30 11.32
CA GLU A 41 -11.35 -6.65 11.02
C GLU A 41 -10.25 -7.42 10.27
N LEU A 42 -9.80 -8.55 10.84
CA LEU A 42 -8.80 -9.42 10.23
C LEU A 42 -9.49 -10.55 9.46
N ARG A 43 -9.21 -10.68 8.16
CA ARG A 43 -9.80 -11.73 7.31
C ARG A 43 -8.75 -12.71 6.78
N PRO A 44 -8.85 -14.00 7.15
CA PRO A 44 -7.93 -15.02 6.64
C PRO A 44 -8.24 -15.36 5.18
N VAL A 45 -7.23 -15.29 4.33
CA VAL A 45 -7.33 -15.59 2.89
C VAL A 45 -6.49 -16.79 2.49
N SER A 46 -6.95 -17.50 1.47
CA SER A 46 -6.18 -18.53 0.79
C SER A 46 -5.55 -17.94 -0.47
N PRO A 47 -4.33 -18.36 -0.86
CA PRO A 47 -3.75 -17.92 -2.12
C PRO A 47 -4.62 -18.40 -3.29
N LEU A 48 -4.51 -17.72 -4.42
CA LEU A 48 -5.24 -18.11 -5.63
C LEU A 48 -4.45 -19.18 -6.42
N GLY A 49 -5.16 -20.16 -7.00
CA GLY A 49 -4.58 -21.30 -7.71
C GLY A 49 -4.57 -22.61 -6.90
N ASP A 50 -4.43 -23.76 -7.58
CA ASP A 50 -4.43 -25.10 -6.97
C ASP A 50 -3.16 -25.33 -6.12
N GLY A 51 -3.22 -24.89 -4.87
CA GLY A 51 -3.18 -25.82 -3.74
C GLY A 51 -1.95 -26.72 -3.57
N LYS A 52 -0.74 -26.32 -3.98
CA LYS A 52 0.48 -26.80 -3.31
C LYS A 52 0.88 -25.76 -2.26
N GLU A 53 0.87 -26.18 -1.00
CA GLU A 53 1.31 -25.35 0.14
C GLU A 53 2.68 -24.74 -0.19
N GLY A 54 2.71 -23.42 -0.39
CA GLY A 54 3.94 -22.64 -0.62
C GLY A 54 4.11 -22.02 -2.01
N GLU A 55 3.31 -22.36 -3.02
CA GLU A 55 3.50 -21.86 -4.40
C GLU A 55 2.42 -20.87 -4.90
N GLY A 56 1.38 -20.61 -4.11
CA GLY A 56 0.29 -19.70 -4.50
C GLY A 56 0.60 -18.23 -4.23
N ALA A 57 0.36 -17.36 -5.21
CA ALA A 57 0.51 -15.92 -5.06
C ALA A 57 -0.69 -15.29 -4.32
N PHE A 58 -0.42 -14.43 -3.35
CA PHE A 58 -1.44 -13.55 -2.79
C PHE A 58 -1.60 -12.34 -3.72
N SER A 59 -2.80 -12.16 -4.25
CA SER A 59 -3.17 -11.08 -5.16
C SER A 59 -4.36 -10.33 -4.60
N LEU A 60 -4.45 -9.03 -4.91
CA LEU A 60 -5.64 -8.21 -4.64
C LEU A 60 -6.91 -8.76 -5.29
N ALA A 61 -6.82 -9.63 -6.31
CA ALA A 61 -7.95 -10.34 -6.89
C ALA A 61 -8.77 -11.11 -5.84
N ILE A 62 -8.15 -11.57 -4.75
CA ILE A 62 -8.85 -12.25 -3.63
C ILE A 62 -9.95 -11.36 -3.03
N ALA A 63 -9.76 -10.03 -3.03
CA ALA A 63 -10.71 -9.09 -2.45
C ALA A 63 -12.09 -9.14 -3.11
N TYR A 64 -12.18 -9.57 -4.38
CA TYR A 64 -13.46 -9.73 -5.08
C TYR A 64 -14.34 -10.84 -4.47
N GLY A 65 -13.75 -11.79 -3.75
CA GLY A 65 -14.46 -12.87 -3.07
C GLY A 65 -15.23 -12.43 -1.81
N PHE A 66 -15.00 -11.21 -1.31
CA PHE A 66 -15.73 -10.66 -0.16
C PHE A 66 -17.05 -10.02 -0.60
N ALA A 67 -18.01 -10.86 -1.02
CA ALA A 67 -19.32 -10.41 -1.50
C ALA A 67 -20.20 -9.73 -0.44
N ASP A 68 -19.78 -9.76 0.83
CA ASP A 68 -20.41 -9.04 1.94
C ASP A 68 -19.96 -7.57 2.03
N LEU A 69 -18.94 -7.17 1.26
CA LEU A 69 -18.47 -5.80 1.16
C LEU A 69 -18.96 -5.18 -0.14
N ASP A 70 -19.54 -3.99 -0.06
CA ASP A 70 -19.93 -3.25 -1.26
C ASP A 70 -18.72 -2.76 -2.05
N ARG A 71 -17.65 -2.35 -1.34
CA ARG A 71 -16.47 -1.71 -1.91
C ARG A 71 -15.23 -1.97 -1.06
N VAL A 72 -14.07 -2.04 -1.72
CA VAL A 72 -12.76 -2.19 -1.07
C VAL A 72 -11.80 -1.17 -1.67
N LEU A 73 -11.32 -0.24 -0.85
CA LEU A 73 -10.25 0.69 -1.21
C LEU A 73 -8.90 0.10 -0.79
N SER A 74 -8.04 -0.17 -1.76
CA SER A 74 -6.66 -0.58 -1.57
C SER A 74 -5.74 0.62 -1.81
N ILE A 75 -4.81 0.85 -0.88
CA ILE A 75 -3.82 1.91 -0.95
C ILE A 75 -2.45 1.24 -0.87
N GLU A 76 -1.56 1.59 -1.78
CA GLU A 76 -0.24 1.00 -1.85
C GLU A 76 0.65 1.50 -0.69
N ALA A 77 1.30 0.56 0.00
CA ALA A 77 2.18 0.81 1.13
C ALA A 77 3.66 0.63 0.73
N PRO A 78 4.63 1.24 1.46
CA PRO A 78 4.47 2.13 2.61
C PRO A 78 4.04 3.57 2.27
N GLY A 79 3.31 4.19 3.20
CA GLY A 79 3.00 5.61 3.12
C GLY A 79 2.44 6.23 4.40
N LEU A 80 2.19 7.54 4.33
CA LEU A 80 1.67 8.35 5.41
C LEU A 80 0.30 8.92 5.04
N LEU A 81 -0.72 8.57 5.82
CA LEU A 81 -2.05 9.17 5.75
C LEU A 81 -2.06 10.47 6.55
N LEU A 82 -2.30 11.58 5.87
CA LEU A 82 -2.36 12.94 6.43
C LEU A 82 -3.80 13.40 6.63
N ASP A 83 -4.68 13.09 5.67
CA ASP A 83 -6.12 13.35 5.76
C ASP A 83 -6.91 12.21 5.12
N ALA A 84 -7.73 11.54 5.94
CA ALA A 84 -8.57 10.42 5.51
C ALA A 84 -9.84 10.88 4.77
N THR A 85 -10.30 12.11 4.97
CA THR A 85 -11.62 12.59 4.52
C THR A 85 -11.83 12.41 3.00
N PRO A 86 -10.85 12.78 2.14
CA PRO A 86 -11.00 12.62 0.69
C PRO A 86 -10.90 11.16 0.25
N MET A 87 -10.20 10.31 0.99
CA MET A 87 -10.16 8.86 0.74
C MET A 87 -11.49 8.20 1.09
N ASP A 88 -12.11 8.62 2.19
CA ASP A 88 -13.47 8.19 2.55
C ASP A 88 -14.48 8.64 1.50
N ALA A 89 -14.32 9.84 0.95
CA ALA A 89 -15.16 10.34 -0.13
C ALA A 89 -15.00 9.51 -1.42
N VAL A 90 -13.78 9.09 -1.77
CA VAL A 90 -13.55 8.16 -2.88
C VAL A 90 -14.25 6.82 -2.62
N LEU A 91 -14.09 6.25 -1.44
CA LEU A 91 -14.74 5.00 -1.08
C LEU A 91 -16.27 5.11 -1.18
N ALA A 92 -16.86 6.17 -0.63
CA ALA A 92 -18.31 6.34 -0.53
C ALA A 92 -18.97 6.82 -1.83
N PHE A 93 -18.37 7.76 -2.55
CA PHE A 93 -19.05 8.54 -3.59
C PHE A 93 -18.55 8.30 -5.01
N THR A 94 -17.45 7.56 -5.23
CA THR A 94 -17.05 7.19 -6.60
C THR A 94 -18.16 6.38 -7.27
N LYS A 95 -18.37 6.61 -8.58
CA LYS A 95 -19.39 5.89 -9.34
C LYS A 95 -19.17 4.37 -9.25
N PRO A 96 -20.22 3.56 -9.01
CA PRO A 96 -20.09 2.10 -9.02
C PRO A 96 -19.47 1.60 -10.32
N ALA A 97 -18.40 0.81 -10.18
CA ALA A 97 -17.69 0.16 -11.26
C ALA A 97 -16.99 -1.08 -10.70
N PRO A 98 -16.80 -2.15 -11.49
CA PRO A 98 -16.05 -3.33 -11.05
C PRO A 98 -14.65 -2.97 -10.55
N PHE A 99 -14.09 -1.89 -11.11
CA PHE A 99 -12.74 -1.43 -10.85
C PHE A 99 -12.63 0.08 -11.07
N ALA A 100 -11.91 0.77 -10.18
CA ALA A 100 -11.46 2.13 -10.38
C ALA A 100 -10.01 2.30 -9.89
N MET A 101 -9.27 3.21 -10.52
CA MET A 101 -7.85 3.43 -10.25
C MET A 101 -7.49 4.90 -10.39
N LEU A 102 -6.32 5.31 -9.89
CA LEU A 102 -5.85 6.67 -10.15
C LEU A 102 -5.63 6.88 -11.64
N GLN A 103 -6.05 8.05 -12.11
CA GLN A 103 -5.63 8.58 -13.39
C GLN A 103 -4.13 8.77 -13.34
N GLY A 104 -3.40 8.09 -14.22
CA GLY A 104 -1.95 8.25 -14.35
C GLY A 104 -1.62 9.72 -14.59
N SER A 105 -0.65 10.25 -13.85
CA SER A 105 -0.13 11.59 -14.07
C SER A 105 0.76 11.58 -15.31
N GLU A 106 0.61 12.57 -16.19
CA GLU A 106 1.64 12.85 -17.21
C GLU A 106 2.87 13.53 -16.60
N ARG A 107 2.71 14.06 -15.38
CA ARG A 107 3.80 14.59 -14.58
C ARG A 107 4.60 13.41 -14.06
N ARG A 108 5.93 13.46 -14.19
CA ARG A 108 6.84 12.50 -13.54
C ARG A 108 6.88 12.72 -12.02
N ASP A 109 5.71 12.70 -11.39
CA ASP A 109 5.50 12.97 -9.97
C ASP A 109 5.57 11.69 -9.11
N GLY A 110 5.89 10.54 -9.74
CA GLY A 110 6.09 9.26 -9.06
C GLY A 110 4.81 8.60 -8.55
N VAL A 111 3.63 9.11 -8.93
CA VAL A 111 2.32 8.51 -8.61
C VAL A 111 1.91 7.57 -9.74
N HIS A 112 1.57 6.34 -9.38
CA HIS A 112 1.13 5.30 -10.31
C HIS A 112 -0.37 5.04 -10.18
N SER A 113 -0.99 4.59 -11.27
CA SER A 113 -2.41 4.20 -11.26
C SER A 113 -2.75 3.14 -10.20
N THR A 114 -1.78 2.29 -9.87
CA THR A 114 -1.91 1.22 -8.87
C THR A 114 -1.72 1.69 -7.43
N ASP A 115 -1.30 2.94 -7.18
CA ASP A 115 -1.09 3.43 -5.81
C ASP A 115 -2.40 3.54 -5.02
N LEU A 116 -3.53 3.63 -5.72
CA LEU A 116 -4.87 3.55 -5.13
C LEU A 116 -5.82 2.86 -6.10
N LEU A 117 -6.46 1.81 -5.61
CA LEU A 117 -7.41 0.99 -6.34
C LEU A 117 -8.71 0.87 -5.55
N LEU A 118 -9.84 1.09 -6.21
CA LEU A 118 -11.17 0.85 -5.65
C LEU A 118 -11.79 -0.34 -6.37
N LEU A 119 -12.07 -1.38 -5.60
CA LEU A 119 -12.63 -2.64 -6.09
C LEU A 119 -14.10 -2.71 -5.67
N GLN A 120 -14.93 -3.27 -6.54
CA GLN A 120 -16.31 -3.63 -6.21
C GLN A 120 -16.44 -5.15 -6.21
N PRO A 121 -16.39 -5.80 -5.04
CA PRO A 121 -16.52 -7.25 -4.93
C PRO A 121 -17.79 -7.77 -5.59
N SER A 122 -17.68 -8.89 -6.29
CA SER A 122 -18.83 -9.57 -6.87
C SER A 122 -18.53 -11.04 -7.15
N ALA A 123 -19.54 -11.90 -7.03
CA ALA A 123 -19.42 -13.32 -7.35
C ALA A 123 -19.06 -13.55 -8.84
N LEU A 124 -19.57 -12.70 -9.73
CA LEU A 124 -19.29 -12.76 -11.16
C LEU A 124 -17.81 -12.43 -11.44
N SER A 125 -17.30 -11.32 -10.92
CA SER A 125 -15.90 -10.91 -11.08
C SER A 125 -14.93 -11.93 -10.49
N THR A 126 -15.28 -12.54 -9.35
CA THR A 126 -14.49 -13.62 -8.73
C THR A 126 -14.37 -14.84 -9.66
N THR A 127 -15.49 -15.24 -10.27
CA THR A 127 -15.52 -16.40 -11.17
C THR A 127 -14.69 -16.14 -12.43
N GLU A 128 -14.80 -14.93 -13.01
CA GLU A 128 -14.01 -14.51 -14.17
C GLU A 128 -12.52 -14.43 -13.86
N LEU A 129 -12.15 -13.86 -12.71
CA LEU A 129 -10.75 -13.76 -12.27
C LEU A 129 -10.13 -15.13 -12.03
N ASN A 130 -10.85 -16.04 -11.35
CA ASN A 130 -10.38 -17.40 -11.11
C ASN A 130 -10.18 -18.18 -12.42
N ALA A 131 -11.10 -18.04 -13.38
CA ALA A 131 -10.96 -18.66 -14.70
C ALA A 131 -9.73 -18.11 -15.45
N LYS A 132 -9.49 -16.79 -15.41
CA LYS A 132 -8.32 -16.17 -16.02
C LYS A 132 -7.01 -16.61 -15.37
N LEU A 133 -6.96 -16.68 -14.04
CA LEU A 133 -5.79 -17.13 -13.32
C LEU A 133 -5.47 -18.61 -13.61
N ALA A 134 -6.48 -19.47 -13.70
CA ALA A 134 -6.29 -20.86 -14.09
C ALA A 134 -5.69 -20.99 -15.50
N SER A 135 -5.95 -20.02 -16.38
CA SER A 135 -5.41 -19.98 -17.75
C SER A 135 -4.05 -19.27 -17.89
N ASN A 136 -3.64 -18.46 -16.89
CA ASN A 136 -2.44 -17.63 -16.96
C ASN A 136 -1.69 -17.66 -15.61
N SER A 137 -0.61 -18.45 -15.56
CA SER A 137 0.25 -18.61 -14.38
C SER A 137 1.05 -17.36 -13.99
N GLY A 138 1.07 -16.32 -14.83
CA GLY A 138 1.77 -15.05 -14.59
C GLY A 138 0.86 -13.89 -14.18
N PHE A 139 -0.38 -14.15 -13.79
CA PHE A 139 -1.31 -13.10 -13.40
C PHE A 139 -0.90 -12.43 -12.08
N GLY A 140 -0.60 -11.14 -12.15
CA GLY A 140 -0.26 -10.29 -11.01
C GLY A 140 -1.18 -9.08 -10.88
N ASP A 141 -1.08 -8.35 -9.78
CA ASP A 141 -1.97 -7.21 -9.48
C ASP A 141 -1.88 -6.08 -10.51
N SER A 142 -0.74 -5.93 -11.18
CA SER A 142 -0.56 -4.99 -12.30
C SER A 142 -1.44 -5.30 -13.53
N GLN A 143 -1.98 -6.53 -13.63
CA GLN A 143 -2.87 -6.98 -14.69
C GLN A 143 -4.36 -6.90 -14.31
N LEU A 144 -4.69 -6.56 -13.04
CA LEU A 144 -6.07 -6.31 -12.64
C LEU A 144 -6.75 -5.22 -13.48
N PRO A 145 -6.12 -4.07 -13.78
CA PRO A 145 -6.75 -3.03 -14.59
C PRO A 145 -7.16 -3.49 -16.00
N THR A 146 -6.38 -4.38 -16.62
CA THR A 146 -6.64 -4.87 -17.98
C THR A 146 -7.72 -5.94 -18.02
N THR A 147 -8.12 -6.47 -16.86
CA THR A 147 -9.11 -7.53 -16.74
C THR A 147 -10.52 -7.02 -17.01
N PHE A 148 -10.80 -5.76 -16.68
CA PHE A 148 -12.11 -5.14 -16.76
C PHE A 148 -12.17 -4.15 -17.92
N SER A 149 -13.19 -4.26 -18.76
CA SER A 149 -13.42 -3.35 -19.89
C SER A 149 -13.91 -1.96 -19.45
N ASN A 150 -14.54 -1.88 -18.28
CA ASN A 150 -15.09 -0.66 -17.72
C ASN A 150 -14.34 -0.32 -16.42
N SER A 151 -13.40 0.62 -16.49
CA SER A 151 -12.72 1.19 -15.33
C SER A 151 -13.09 2.66 -15.16
N VAL A 152 -13.19 3.09 -13.90
CA VAL A 152 -13.33 4.52 -13.56
C VAL A 152 -11.95 5.07 -13.21
N LEU A 153 -11.61 6.23 -13.76
CA LEU A 153 -10.39 6.95 -13.41
C LEU A 153 -10.70 7.96 -12.30
N ILE A 154 -9.91 7.90 -11.23
CA ILE A 154 -9.98 8.80 -10.08
C ILE A 154 -8.87 9.83 -10.26
N ALA A 155 -9.20 11.12 -10.27
CA ALA A 155 -8.18 12.15 -10.37
C ALA A 155 -7.25 12.10 -9.15
N ALA A 156 -5.94 11.97 -9.38
CA ALA A 156 -4.95 12.02 -8.30
C ALA A 156 -4.85 13.43 -7.71
N THR A 157 -5.13 14.47 -8.50
CA THR A 157 -5.20 15.87 -8.08
C THR A 157 -6.44 16.53 -8.66
N THR A 158 -7.16 17.27 -7.84
CA THR A 158 -8.27 18.16 -8.19
C THR A 158 -7.85 19.61 -7.96
N GLU A 159 -8.71 20.58 -8.26
CA GLU A 159 -8.40 22.01 -8.06
C GLU A 159 -8.10 22.33 -6.59
N ASP A 160 -8.82 21.70 -5.66
CA ASP A 160 -8.76 22.01 -4.23
C ASP A 160 -7.93 21.00 -3.42
N HIS A 161 -7.63 19.82 -3.97
CA HIS A 161 -7.06 18.72 -3.18
C HIS A 161 -6.24 17.73 -4.01
N THR A 162 -5.16 17.22 -3.44
CA THR A 162 -4.36 16.10 -3.96
C THR A 162 -4.60 14.82 -3.15
N LEU A 163 -5.04 13.74 -3.79
CA LEU A 163 -5.33 12.48 -3.12
C LEU A 163 -4.03 11.72 -2.77
N VAL A 164 -3.11 11.61 -3.71
CA VAL A 164 -1.83 10.90 -3.52
C VAL A 164 -0.68 11.71 -4.11
N ARG A 165 0.44 11.77 -3.38
CA ARG A 165 1.74 12.27 -3.87
C ARG A 165 2.82 11.26 -3.58
N SER A 166 3.81 11.16 -4.46
CA SER A 166 5.05 10.45 -4.14
C SER A 166 6.07 11.38 -3.51
N ILE A 167 6.78 10.86 -2.50
CA ILE A 167 7.96 11.52 -1.93
C ILE A 167 9.10 11.64 -2.96
N GLY A 168 9.15 10.77 -3.97
CA GLY A 168 10.14 10.80 -5.04
C GLY A 168 10.12 12.10 -5.84
N ALA A 169 8.95 12.74 -5.97
CA ALA A 169 8.79 14.02 -6.65
C ALA A 169 9.63 15.15 -6.03
N LEU A 170 10.02 15.04 -4.75
CA LEU A 170 10.87 16.03 -4.09
C LEU A 170 12.28 16.08 -4.69
N HIS A 171 12.75 15.02 -5.36
CA HIS A 171 14.06 15.01 -6.03
C HIS A 171 14.12 15.94 -7.24
N ASP A 172 12.98 16.18 -7.87
CA ASP A 172 12.83 17.03 -9.06
C ASP A 172 12.33 18.44 -8.71
N ALA A 173 12.33 18.80 -7.42
CA ALA A 173 11.90 20.11 -6.94
C ALA A 173 12.74 21.25 -7.52
N GLU A 174 12.07 22.18 -8.21
CA GLU A 174 12.68 23.37 -8.80
C GLU A 174 13.08 24.42 -7.75
N HIS A 175 13.77 25.49 -8.17
CA HIS A 175 14.24 26.56 -7.28
C HIS A 175 13.11 27.27 -6.49
N GLY A 176 11.87 27.26 -6.99
CA GLY A 176 10.69 27.88 -6.36
C GLY A 176 9.83 26.92 -5.53
N PHE A 177 10.33 25.74 -5.15
CA PHE A 177 9.58 24.75 -4.38
C PHE A 177 9.01 25.34 -3.09
N ASN A 178 7.71 25.14 -2.85
CA ASN A 178 7.02 25.58 -1.64
C ASN A 178 6.60 24.36 -0.82
N ALA A 179 7.29 24.13 0.31
CA ALA A 179 7.03 23.02 1.22
C ALA A 179 5.60 23.06 1.80
N THR A 180 5.08 24.24 2.11
CA THR A 180 3.74 24.40 2.68
C THR A 180 2.68 24.02 1.66
N ALA A 181 2.79 24.51 0.43
CA ALA A 181 1.89 24.12 -0.66
C ALA A 181 2.08 22.65 -1.09
N TYR A 182 3.25 22.07 -0.84
CA TYR A 182 3.47 20.66 -1.10
C TYR A 182 2.71 19.76 -0.11
N LEU A 183 2.62 20.19 1.14
CA LEU A 183 2.00 19.47 2.25
C LEU A 183 0.58 19.94 2.58
N SER A 184 0.08 21.00 1.93
CA SER A 184 -1.31 21.42 2.05
C SER A 184 -2.18 20.54 1.17
N ASP A 185 -3.40 20.28 1.64
CA ASP A 185 -4.46 19.68 0.83
C ASP A 185 -4.02 18.35 0.19
N ILE A 186 -3.32 17.52 0.97
CA ILE A 186 -2.84 16.19 0.56
C ILE A 186 -3.40 15.13 1.51
N SER A 187 -3.98 14.07 0.95
CA SER A 187 -4.47 12.95 1.75
C SER A 187 -3.38 11.95 2.11
N TYR A 188 -2.57 11.52 1.13
CA TYR A 188 -1.62 10.43 1.34
C TYR A 188 -0.29 10.66 0.63
N ILE A 189 0.80 10.42 1.35
CA ILE A 189 2.15 10.45 0.80
C ILE A 189 2.66 9.02 0.66
N ARG A 190 2.87 8.61 -0.60
CA ARG A 190 3.49 7.35 -0.98
C ARG A 190 5.01 7.49 -0.90
N PHE A 191 5.65 6.56 -0.21
CA PHE A 191 7.12 6.50 -0.17
C PHE A 191 7.67 5.64 -1.32
N SER A 192 7.44 6.08 -2.55
CA SER A 192 8.09 5.54 -3.76
C SER A 192 9.34 6.35 -4.08
N ASP A 193 10.36 6.24 -3.23
CA ASP A 193 11.65 6.93 -3.42
C ASP A 193 12.60 6.07 -4.28
N PRO A 194 12.99 6.50 -5.48
CA PRO A 194 13.86 5.70 -6.34
C PRO A 194 15.29 5.56 -5.81
N LYS A 195 15.70 6.37 -4.82
CA LYS A 195 17.07 6.40 -4.29
C LYS A 195 17.24 5.66 -2.97
N LEU A 196 16.14 5.24 -2.33
CA LEU A 196 16.16 4.48 -1.09
C LEU A 196 15.33 3.20 -1.22
N PRO A 197 15.71 2.12 -0.51
CA PRO A 197 14.97 0.85 -0.55
C PRO A 197 13.56 0.94 0.06
N GLY A 198 13.32 1.92 0.95
CA GLY A 198 12.05 2.13 1.62
C GLY A 198 12.21 2.93 2.92
N PRO A 199 11.13 3.55 3.44
CA PRO A 199 11.13 4.30 4.69
C PRO A 199 11.21 3.46 5.95
N GLU A 200 10.95 2.15 5.85
CA GLU A 200 11.08 1.18 6.93
C GLU A 200 12.53 0.84 7.27
N TYR A 201 13.49 1.17 6.39
CA TYR A 201 14.89 0.79 6.55
C TYR A 201 15.75 1.91 7.17
N ASP A 202 16.60 1.53 8.13
CA ASP A 202 17.70 2.35 8.61
C ASP A 202 18.88 2.22 7.65
N VAL A 203 18.88 3.08 6.63
CA VAL A 203 19.89 3.11 5.58
C VAL A 203 21.16 3.83 6.08
N PRO A 204 22.37 3.31 5.81
CA PRO A 204 23.62 3.94 6.21
C PRO A 204 23.71 5.42 5.84
N TRP A 205 24.21 6.23 6.77
CA TRP A 205 24.26 7.69 6.63
C TRP A 205 24.82 8.21 5.29
N PRO A 206 25.92 7.67 4.73
CA PRO A 206 26.43 8.15 3.44
C PRO A 206 25.44 7.97 2.28
N GLN A 207 24.73 6.84 2.25
CA GLN A 207 23.71 6.57 1.24
C GLN A 207 22.49 7.46 1.45
N LYS A 208 22.06 7.65 2.70
CA LYS A 208 20.96 8.56 3.05
C LYS A 208 21.26 9.99 2.60
N VAL A 209 22.47 10.50 2.84
CA VAL A 209 22.89 11.84 2.39
C VAL A 209 22.92 11.96 0.87
N ALA A 210 23.44 10.95 0.18
CA ALA A 210 23.47 10.93 -1.29
C ALA A 210 22.07 10.89 -1.91
N ALA A 211 21.10 10.30 -1.20
CA ALA A 211 19.72 10.24 -1.65
C ALA A 211 19.00 11.60 -1.57
N ARG A 212 19.38 12.51 -0.65
CA ARG A 212 18.62 13.74 -0.35
C ARG A 212 18.33 14.60 -1.60
N PRO A 213 17.14 15.25 -1.67
CA PRO A 213 16.86 16.26 -2.68
C PRO A 213 17.92 17.36 -2.75
N LYS A 214 18.13 17.93 -3.95
CA LYS A 214 19.09 19.04 -4.13
C LYS A 214 18.55 20.38 -3.62
N ASN A 215 17.25 20.61 -3.79
CA ASN A 215 16.59 21.80 -3.25
C ASN A 215 16.53 21.69 -1.71
N LYS A 216 16.96 22.74 -0.99
CA LYS A 216 17.06 22.73 0.48
C LYS A 216 15.70 22.60 1.19
N ASP A 217 14.67 23.23 0.66
CA ASP A 217 13.33 23.18 1.26
C ASP A 217 12.66 21.82 0.98
N ALA A 218 12.89 21.26 -0.22
CA ALA A 218 12.46 19.91 -0.56
C ALA A 218 13.21 18.87 0.28
N ASP A 219 14.50 19.05 0.51
CA ASP A 219 15.33 18.21 1.37
C ASP A 219 14.84 18.22 2.83
N TRP A 220 14.58 19.41 3.37
CA TRP A 220 14.01 19.52 4.71
C TRP A 220 12.65 18.82 4.81
N THR A 221 11.79 19.01 3.80
CA THR A 221 10.48 18.35 3.72
C THR A 221 10.60 16.83 3.66
N TRP A 222 11.49 16.33 2.79
CA TRP A 222 11.82 14.92 2.65
C TRP A 222 12.31 14.34 3.98
N THR A 223 13.27 15.00 4.64
CA THR A 223 13.83 14.57 5.92
C THR A 223 12.76 14.50 7.02
N LYS A 224 11.89 15.52 7.07
CA LYS A 224 10.77 15.59 8.01
C LYS A 224 9.78 14.45 7.80
N LEU A 225 9.43 14.14 6.55
CA LEU A 225 8.50 13.05 6.21
C LEU A 225 9.04 11.67 6.60
N TYR A 226 10.30 11.36 6.30
CA TYR A 226 10.94 10.13 6.78
C TYR A 226 10.98 10.05 8.31
N GLY A 227 11.27 11.16 8.99
CA GLY A 227 11.22 11.22 10.45
C GLY A 227 9.82 10.98 11.01
N GLN A 228 8.79 11.57 10.40
CA GLN A 228 7.39 11.33 10.78
C GLN A 228 6.97 9.88 10.55
N PHE A 229 7.38 9.27 9.44
CA PHE A 229 7.12 7.85 9.20
C PHE A 229 7.74 6.97 10.28
N ALA A 230 9.03 7.15 10.58
CA ALA A 230 9.72 6.40 11.63
C ALA A 230 9.04 6.57 12.99
N GLN A 231 8.68 7.81 13.36
CA GLN A 231 7.97 8.10 14.60
C GLN A 231 6.61 7.39 14.65
N ARG A 232 5.80 7.48 13.57
CA ARG A 232 4.49 6.82 13.49
C ARG A 232 4.61 5.31 13.55
N ARG A 233 5.60 4.72 12.88
CA ARG A 233 5.89 3.29 12.95
C ARG A 233 6.17 2.86 14.39
N MET A 234 6.97 3.62 15.14
CA MET A 234 7.22 3.33 16.54
C MET A 234 5.96 3.51 17.42
N GLU A 235 5.19 4.58 17.22
CA GLU A 235 3.95 4.85 17.99
C GLU A 235 2.84 3.81 17.76
N VAL A 236 2.69 3.36 16.51
CA VAL A 236 1.60 2.47 16.09
C VAL A 236 2.00 1.00 16.24
N CYS A 237 3.19 0.64 15.76
CA CYS A 237 3.66 -0.75 15.71
C CYS A 237 4.60 -1.10 16.89
N GLY A 238 5.18 -0.12 17.58
CA GLY A 238 6.23 -0.38 18.56
C GLY A 238 7.51 -0.96 17.93
N LEU A 239 7.71 -0.67 16.64
CA LEU A 239 8.85 -1.13 15.87
C LEU A 239 9.72 0.06 15.47
N ASP A 240 11.03 -0.11 15.63
CA ASP A 240 12.01 0.78 15.04
C ASP A 240 12.17 0.51 13.53
N LEU A 241 13.05 1.26 12.88
CA LEU A 241 13.50 0.99 11.52
C LEU A 241 14.30 -0.32 11.45
N GLU A 242 14.14 -1.02 10.34
CA GLU A 242 14.81 -2.28 10.06
C GLU A 242 16.23 -2.03 9.59
N THR A 243 17.20 -2.80 10.08
CA THR A 243 18.59 -2.65 9.61
C THR A 243 18.67 -2.96 8.13
N TYR A 244 19.07 -1.98 7.32
CA TYR A 244 19.31 -2.21 5.90
C TYR A 244 20.52 -3.14 5.70
N ARG A 245 20.31 -4.24 4.99
CA ARG A 245 21.37 -5.12 4.51
C ARG A 245 21.33 -5.07 2.99
N ALA A 246 22.35 -4.49 2.38
CA ALA A 246 22.52 -4.57 0.93
C ALA A 246 22.81 -6.03 0.60
N GLU A 247 21.88 -6.69 -0.11
CA GLU A 247 22.13 -7.97 -0.77
C GLU A 247 22.92 -7.78 -2.06
#